data_AF-A0A9W6SIN5-F1
#
_entry.id   AF-A0A9W6SIN5-F1
#
_cell.length_a   1.000
_cell.length_b   1.000
_cell.length_c   1.000
_cell.angle_alpha   90.00
_cell.angle_beta   90.00
_cell.angle_gamma   90.00
#
_symmetry.space_group_name_H-M   'P 1'
#
loop_
_entity.id
_entity.type
_entity.pdbx_description
1 polymer ?
#
loop_
_entity_poly.entity_id
_entity_poly.type
_entity_poly.pdbx_seq_one_letter_code
_entity_poly.pdbx_strand_id
1 'polypeptide(L)'
;MENPARRIQIGEAAVHVIAREGCRGLTHRAVDREAALPIGTTINYHRTREDLLLAAAKHLIGAHVVEVGLRQVFKTTKTTKTADTANTAKPPQTADTTDPANTAETSDTPQPPQPPQTPQPPPLTPHHVQAFFTELVAEALGPYRSQYLVAFELLLEGVRRPRLQATMTSLYAAEVEAMAALFAEAGATVPLDTLHRANAAAYGLIHGRLTGVPELTDADVHRTVEEIAHRVWAELKSKESTPE
;
A
#
# COMPACT_ATOMS: atom_id res chain seq x y z
N MET A 1 7.91 34.62 -1.88
CA MET A 1 8.36 33.21 -1.76
C MET A 1 7.25 32.41 -1.14
N GLU A 2 6.77 31.41 -1.87
CA GLU A 2 5.77 30.45 -1.41
C GLU A 2 6.38 29.60 -0.27
N ASN A 3 5.67 29.43 0.84
CA ASN A 3 6.13 28.62 1.97
C ASN A 3 5.49 27.21 1.86
N PRO A 4 6.24 26.18 1.42
CA PRO A 4 5.69 24.84 1.18
C PRO A 4 5.21 24.18 2.48
N ALA A 5 5.95 24.36 3.59
CA ALA A 5 5.58 23.83 4.90
C ALA A 5 4.22 24.41 5.37
N ARG A 6 3.97 25.69 5.11
CA ARG A 6 2.67 26.30 5.42
C ARG A 6 1.53 25.71 4.60
N ARG A 7 1.76 25.40 3.32
CA ARG A 7 0.73 24.75 2.47
C ARG A 7 0.40 23.35 2.98
N ILE A 8 1.41 22.59 3.40
CA ILE A 8 1.21 21.27 4.01
C ILE A 8 0.38 21.40 5.28
N GLN A 9 0.77 22.29 6.20
CA GLN A 9 0.04 22.54 7.45
C GLN A 9 -1.43 22.94 7.22
N ILE A 10 -1.69 23.79 6.20
CA ILE A 10 -3.05 24.18 5.83
C ILE A 10 -3.83 22.99 5.28
N GLY A 11 -3.20 22.12 4.47
CA GLY A 11 -3.80 20.89 3.95
C GLY A 11 -4.16 19.90 5.05
N GLU A 12 -3.24 19.66 5.99
CA GLU A 12 -3.45 18.85 7.21
C GLU A 12 -4.65 19.33 8.00
N ALA A 13 -4.67 20.63 8.33
CA ALA A 13 -5.76 21.25 9.07
C ALA A 13 -7.08 21.18 8.30
N ALA A 14 -7.07 21.34 6.97
CA ALA A 14 -8.27 21.17 6.16
C ALA A 14 -8.83 19.73 6.22
N VAL A 15 -7.97 18.71 6.17
CA VAL A 15 -8.37 17.31 6.37
C VAL A 15 -8.98 17.10 7.75
N HIS A 16 -8.38 17.64 8.81
CA HIS A 16 -8.90 17.53 10.18
C HIS A 16 -10.26 18.22 10.35
N VAL A 17 -10.45 19.41 9.76
CA VAL A 17 -11.74 20.11 9.77
C VAL A 17 -12.82 19.27 9.06
N ILE A 18 -12.52 18.71 7.88
CA ILE A 18 -13.48 17.85 7.17
C ILE A 18 -13.78 16.60 7.99
N ALA A 19 -12.78 15.98 8.62
CA ALA A 19 -12.97 14.78 9.43
C ALA A 19 -13.93 15.02 10.62
N ARG A 20 -13.91 16.22 11.19
CA ARG A 20 -14.75 16.59 12.36
C ARG A 20 -16.11 17.18 11.98
N GLU A 21 -16.15 18.03 10.96
CA GLU A 21 -17.29 18.91 10.66
C GLU A 21 -17.88 18.68 9.25
N GLY A 22 -17.32 17.72 8.51
CA GLY A 22 -17.65 17.44 7.11
C GLY A 22 -17.19 18.56 6.16
N CYS A 23 -17.41 18.36 4.86
CA CYS A 23 -17.04 19.36 3.85
C CYS A 23 -17.74 20.70 4.10
N ARG A 24 -18.95 20.70 4.65
CA ARG A 24 -19.72 21.93 4.91
C ARG A 24 -19.07 22.82 5.97
N GLY A 25 -18.40 22.24 6.97
CA GLY A 25 -17.65 22.99 7.99
C GLY A 25 -16.36 23.65 7.47
N LEU A 26 -15.88 23.24 6.29
CA LEU A 26 -14.63 23.75 5.72
C LEU A 26 -14.73 25.22 5.31
N THR A 27 -14.16 26.08 6.14
CA THR A 27 -14.01 27.53 5.93
C THR A 27 -12.59 27.97 6.25
N HIS A 28 -12.12 29.09 5.67
CA HIS A 28 -10.80 29.65 5.97
C HIS A 28 -10.58 29.87 7.47
N ARG A 29 -11.61 30.36 8.18
CA ARG A 29 -11.53 30.61 9.62
C ARG A 29 -11.44 29.31 10.43
N ALA A 30 -12.16 28.26 10.01
CA ALA A 30 -12.04 26.94 10.64
C ALA A 30 -10.63 26.37 10.44
N VAL A 31 -10.08 26.50 9.24
CA VAL A 31 -8.72 26.05 8.91
C VAL A 31 -7.66 26.86 9.66
N ASP A 32 -7.78 28.19 9.72
CA ASP A 32 -6.86 29.03 10.51
C ASP A 32 -6.87 28.60 11.98
N ARG A 33 -8.05 28.33 12.56
CA ARG A 33 -8.17 27.87 13.94
C ARG A 33 -7.53 26.49 14.14
N GLU A 34 -7.85 25.53 13.28
CA GLU A 34 -7.33 24.17 13.35
C GLU A 34 -5.80 24.14 13.17
N ALA A 35 -5.26 24.94 12.25
CA ALA A 35 -3.83 25.08 12.02
C ALA A 35 -3.09 25.96 13.06
N ALA A 36 -3.81 26.52 14.04
CA ALA A 36 -3.29 27.50 15.00
C ALA A 36 -2.59 28.71 14.33
N LEU A 37 -3.20 29.23 13.27
CA LEU A 37 -2.72 30.38 12.50
C LEU A 37 -3.50 31.66 12.83
N PRO A 38 -2.89 32.85 12.63
CA PRO A 38 -3.64 34.10 12.66
C PRO A 38 -4.82 34.07 11.68
N ILE A 39 -5.98 34.56 12.11
CA ILE A 39 -7.19 34.65 11.26
C ILE A 39 -6.87 35.43 9.98
N GLY A 40 -7.24 34.88 8.82
CA GLY A 40 -6.95 35.44 7.51
C GLY A 40 -5.61 34.97 6.93
N THR A 41 -4.90 34.04 7.57
CA THR A 41 -3.68 33.47 6.99
C THR A 41 -4.01 32.59 5.79
N THR A 42 -4.97 31.68 5.95
CA THR A 42 -5.32 30.66 4.97
C THR A 42 -5.79 31.27 3.63
N ILE A 43 -6.52 32.39 3.68
CA ILE A 43 -7.06 33.05 2.46
C ILE A 43 -5.95 33.59 1.54
N ASN A 44 -4.77 33.87 2.09
CA ASN A 44 -3.59 34.28 1.32
C ASN A 44 -2.96 33.12 0.54
N TYR A 45 -3.20 31.88 0.95
CA TYR A 45 -2.68 30.67 0.30
C TYR A 45 -3.69 29.99 -0.62
N HIS A 46 -4.96 29.99 -0.23
CA HIS A 46 -6.07 29.35 -0.92
C HIS A 46 -7.22 30.36 -0.96
N ARG A 47 -7.51 30.96 -2.11
CA ARG A 47 -8.41 32.12 -2.18
C ARG A 47 -9.88 31.75 -2.05
N THR A 48 -10.24 30.55 -2.50
CA THR A 48 -11.63 30.09 -2.54
C THR A 48 -11.83 28.86 -1.66
N ARG A 49 -13.09 28.56 -1.32
CA ARG A 49 -13.44 27.29 -0.66
C ARG A 49 -13.06 26.08 -1.53
N GLU A 50 -13.18 26.20 -2.85
CA GLU A 50 -12.74 25.14 -3.77
C GLU A 50 -11.22 24.91 -3.66
N ASP A 51 -10.41 25.96 -3.55
CA ASP A 51 -8.97 25.82 -3.36
C ASP A 51 -8.59 25.11 -2.04
N LEU A 52 -9.43 25.22 -1.00
CA LEU A 52 -9.26 24.47 0.25
C LEU A 52 -9.62 22.99 0.10
N LEU A 53 -10.71 22.68 -0.60
CA LEU A 53 -11.07 21.29 -0.92
C LEU A 53 -9.97 20.61 -1.73
N LEU A 54 -9.40 21.33 -2.70
CA LEU A 54 -8.28 20.86 -3.50
C LEU A 54 -7.01 20.67 -2.66
N ALA A 55 -6.77 21.54 -1.66
CA ALA A 55 -5.64 21.40 -0.75
C ALA A 55 -5.78 20.15 0.13
N ALA A 56 -6.98 19.93 0.70
CA ALA A 56 -7.27 18.74 1.50
C ALA A 56 -7.12 17.46 0.67
N ALA A 57 -7.70 17.42 -0.54
CA ALA A 57 -7.60 16.27 -1.44
C ALA A 57 -6.14 15.89 -1.76
N LYS A 58 -5.30 16.88 -2.07
CA LYS A 58 -3.88 16.65 -2.36
C LYS A 58 -3.10 16.18 -1.14
N HIS A 59 -3.46 16.67 0.05
CA HIS A 59 -2.79 16.28 1.29
C HIS A 59 -3.13 14.83 1.69
N LEU A 60 -4.37 14.38 1.46
CA LEU A 60 -4.89 13.06 1.84
C LEU A 60 -4.07 11.88 1.27
N ILE A 61 -3.40 12.06 0.13
CA ILE A 61 -2.75 10.97 -0.61
C ILE A 61 -1.29 10.76 -0.26
N GLY A 62 -0.66 11.72 0.40
CA GLY A 62 0.67 11.52 0.96
C GLY A 62 0.73 10.39 2.00
N ALA A 63 -0.41 9.99 2.57
CA ALA A 63 -0.47 9.14 3.75
C ALA A 63 -0.87 7.68 3.51
N HIS A 64 -1.68 7.35 2.50
CA HIS A 64 -2.39 6.06 2.54
C HIS A 64 -1.73 4.90 1.78
N VAL A 65 -1.39 5.08 0.51
CA VAL A 65 -1.01 3.94 -0.37
C VAL A 65 0.44 3.51 -0.18
N VAL A 66 1.32 4.50 0.04
CA VAL A 66 2.75 4.27 0.20
C VAL A 66 3.05 3.70 1.59
N GLU A 67 2.33 4.15 2.62
CA GLU A 67 2.60 3.71 3.99
C GLU A 67 2.16 2.26 4.26
N VAL A 68 1.04 1.83 3.66
CA VAL A 68 0.52 0.45 3.77
C VAL A 68 1.41 -0.53 2.98
N GLY A 69 1.80 -0.19 1.75
CA GLY A 69 2.58 -1.09 0.89
C GLY A 69 4.00 -1.39 1.37
N LEU A 70 4.66 -0.40 1.98
CA LEU A 70 6.05 -0.53 2.43
C LEU A 70 6.21 -1.18 3.80
N ARG A 71 5.17 -1.17 4.65
CA ARG A 71 5.35 -1.56 6.05
C ARG A 71 5.46 -3.06 6.24
N GLN A 72 4.82 -3.92 5.44
CA GLN A 72 4.67 -5.34 5.82
C GLN A 72 4.90 -6.39 4.73
N VAL A 73 4.48 -6.17 3.48
CA VAL A 73 4.51 -7.23 2.45
C VAL A 73 5.94 -7.56 2.00
N PHE A 74 6.89 -6.62 2.12
CA PHE A 74 8.29 -6.82 1.73
C PHE A 74 9.27 -6.98 2.88
N LYS A 75 8.86 -6.78 4.15
CA LYS A 75 9.78 -6.95 5.30
C LYS A 75 10.17 -8.41 5.54
N THR A 76 9.33 -9.38 5.16
CA THR A 76 9.63 -10.81 5.31
C THR A 76 10.78 -11.29 4.42
N THR A 77 11.21 -10.50 3.43
CA THR A 77 12.43 -10.79 2.66
C THR A 77 13.72 -10.53 3.46
N LYS A 78 13.66 -9.77 4.56
CA LYS A 78 14.84 -9.40 5.36
C LYS A 78 15.03 -10.19 6.66
N THR A 79 14.01 -10.89 7.16
CA THR A 79 14.07 -11.51 8.51
C THR A 79 14.39 -13.01 8.56
N THR A 80 14.51 -13.72 7.44
CA THR A 80 14.96 -15.13 7.45
C THR A 80 16.49 -15.24 7.50
N LYS A 81 17.12 -14.69 8.53
CA LYS A 81 18.52 -15.02 8.88
C LYS A 81 18.77 -14.92 10.39
N THR A 82 17.98 -15.61 11.20
CA THR A 82 18.39 -16.02 12.57
C THR A 82 17.39 -17.02 13.17
N ALA A 83 17.32 -18.22 12.61
CA ALA A 83 16.74 -19.38 13.31
C ALA A 83 17.33 -20.68 12.76
N ASP A 84 18.65 -20.79 12.74
CA ASP A 84 19.30 -22.11 12.70
C ASP A 84 20.72 -22.01 13.26
N THR A 85 20.83 -22.08 14.60
CA THR A 85 22.04 -22.56 15.28
C THR A 85 21.71 -22.85 16.74
N ALA A 86 21.21 -24.05 17.01
CA ALA A 86 21.42 -24.75 18.28
C ALA A 86 20.97 -26.21 18.14
N ASN A 87 21.61 -26.99 17.27
CA ASN A 87 21.54 -28.44 17.40
C ASN A 87 22.48 -28.86 18.53
N THR A 88 21.90 -29.52 19.53
CA THR A 88 22.56 -30.02 20.74
C THR A 88 23.54 -31.12 20.39
N ALA A 89 24.74 -31.01 20.96
CA ALA A 89 25.81 -32.00 20.84
C ALA A 89 25.42 -33.39 21.36
N LYS A 90 25.88 -34.45 20.65
CA LYS A 90 26.16 -35.78 21.24
C LYS A 90 27.41 -36.41 20.55
N PRO A 91 28.27 -37.16 21.28
CA PRO A 91 29.70 -37.38 20.96
C PRO A 91 30.02 -38.52 19.96
N PRO A 92 31.32 -38.74 19.62
CA PRO A 92 31.76 -39.42 18.40
C PRO A 92 31.82 -40.94 18.55
N GLN A 93 31.67 -41.65 17.43
CA GLN A 93 32.12 -43.02 17.27
C GLN A 93 33.07 -43.15 16.08
N THR A 94 34.10 -43.94 16.35
CA THR A 94 35.35 -44.18 15.63
C THR A 94 35.25 -45.23 14.54
N ALA A 95 36.27 -45.23 13.67
CA ALA A 95 36.78 -46.35 12.87
C ALA A 95 35.93 -46.73 11.63
N ASP A 96 36.46 -47.13 10.49
CA ASP A 96 37.79 -47.26 9.89
C ASP A 96 37.54 -47.78 8.44
N THR A 97 38.58 -47.86 7.62
CA THR A 97 38.73 -48.66 6.38
C THR A 97 38.48 -47.97 5.03
N THR A 98 39.59 -47.44 4.50
CA THR A 98 40.18 -47.72 3.18
C THR A 98 39.34 -48.49 2.14
N ASP A 99 39.16 -47.91 0.94
CA ASP A 99 39.63 -48.51 -0.33
C ASP A 99 39.66 -47.44 -1.46
N PRO A 100 40.67 -47.44 -2.37
CA PRO A 100 40.88 -46.40 -3.38
C PRO A 100 40.51 -46.90 -4.78
N ALA A 101 39.55 -46.26 -5.44
CA ALA A 101 39.44 -46.30 -6.91
C ALA A 101 38.36 -45.33 -7.40
N ASN A 102 38.74 -44.15 -7.85
CA ASN A 102 38.20 -43.63 -9.10
C ASN A 102 39.10 -42.53 -9.67
N THR A 103 39.93 -42.93 -10.62
CA THR A 103 40.64 -42.02 -11.52
C THR A 103 39.68 -41.68 -12.65
N ALA A 104 38.99 -40.55 -12.54
CA ALA A 104 38.24 -39.98 -13.64
C ALA A 104 38.79 -38.56 -13.88
N GLU A 105 39.48 -38.41 -14.99
CA GLU A 105 39.85 -37.12 -15.59
C GLU A 105 38.58 -36.30 -15.81
N THR A 106 38.39 -35.27 -14.99
CA THR A 106 37.58 -34.10 -15.36
C THR A 106 38.52 -32.92 -15.42
N SER A 107 38.65 -32.34 -16.61
CA SER A 107 39.36 -31.09 -16.87
C SER A 107 38.82 -30.00 -15.96
N ASP A 108 39.52 -29.76 -14.85
CA ASP A 108 39.22 -28.71 -13.89
C ASP A 108 39.79 -27.39 -14.46
N THR A 109 38.98 -26.71 -15.28
CA THR A 109 39.19 -25.27 -15.50
C THR A 109 38.53 -24.58 -14.32
N PRO A 110 39.27 -23.88 -13.44
CA PRO A 110 38.66 -23.17 -12.32
C PRO A 110 37.70 -22.14 -12.87
N GLN A 111 36.40 -22.40 -12.72
CA GLN A 111 35.39 -21.40 -13.01
C GLN A 111 35.64 -20.22 -12.06
N PRO A 112 35.84 -18.99 -12.56
CA PRO A 112 36.07 -17.84 -11.69
C PRO A 112 34.95 -17.75 -10.65
N PRO A 113 35.27 -17.44 -9.39
CA PRO A 113 34.29 -17.40 -8.30
C PRO A 113 33.12 -16.53 -8.76
N GLN A 114 31.94 -17.13 -8.84
CA GLN A 114 30.75 -16.37 -9.18
C GLN A 114 30.62 -15.24 -8.15
N PRO A 115 30.40 -13.98 -8.58
CA PRO A 115 30.20 -12.88 -7.65
C PRO A 115 29.09 -13.29 -6.67
N PRO A 116 29.18 -12.94 -5.38
CA PRO A 116 28.18 -13.31 -4.39
C PRO A 116 26.81 -12.92 -4.92
N GLN A 117 26.01 -13.93 -5.27
CA GLN A 117 24.64 -13.71 -5.70
C GLN A 117 23.97 -12.97 -4.54
N THR A 118 23.57 -11.73 -4.79
CA THR A 118 22.79 -10.99 -3.79
C THR A 118 21.55 -11.85 -3.54
N PRO A 119 21.20 -12.18 -2.28
CA PRO A 119 20.07 -13.06 -2.00
C PRO A 119 18.84 -12.56 -2.75
N GLN A 120 18.40 -13.32 -3.74
CA GLN A 120 17.20 -12.99 -4.50
C GLN A 120 16.04 -13.00 -3.50
N PRO A 121 15.22 -11.95 -3.42
CA PRO A 121 14.07 -11.95 -2.53
C PRO A 121 13.20 -13.18 -2.82
N PRO A 122 12.63 -13.83 -1.79
CA PRO A 122 11.75 -14.97 -2.00
C PRO A 122 10.63 -14.60 -2.98
N PRO A 123 10.23 -15.52 -3.87
CA PRO A 123 9.24 -15.23 -4.90
C PRO A 123 7.91 -14.81 -4.27
N LEU A 124 7.17 -13.96 -4.98
CA LEU A 124 5.81 -13.59 -4.59
C LEU A 124 4.93 -14.86 -4.50
N THR A 125 4.02 -14.89 -3.52
CA THR A 125 3.11 -16.03 -3.28
C THR A 125 1.67 -15.53 -3.19
N PRO A 126 0.65 -16.38 -3.35
CA PRO A 126 -0.75 -15.97 -3.18
C PRO A 126 -0.99 -15.36 -1.78
N HIS A 127 -0.32 -15.91 -0.76
CA HIS A 127 -0.40 -15.41 0.61
C HIS A 127 0.11 -13.95 0.72
N HIS A 128 1.15 -13.57 -0.03
CA HIS A 128 1.62 -12.18 -0.05
C HIS A 128 0.56 -11.22 -0.62
N VAL A 129 -0.15 -11.64 -1.69
CA VAL A 129 -1.24 -10.85 -2.27
C VAL A 129 -2.42 -10.72 -1.30
N GLN A 130 -2.80 -11.82 -0.63
CA GLN A 130 -3.85 -11.81 0.38
C GLN A 130 -3.49 -10.93 1.57
N ALA A 131 -2.27 -11.03 2.07
CA ALA A 131 -1.78 -10.19 3.18
C ALA A 131 -1.83 -8.70 2.82
N PHE A 132 -1.43 -8.33 1.60
CA PHE A 132 -1.51 -6.95 1.11
C PHE A 132 -2.92 -6.37 1.22
N PHE A 133 -3.93 -7.04 0.65
CA PHE A 133 -5.31 -6.54 0.68
C PHE A 133 -5.94 -6.61 2.08
N THR A 134 -5.55 -7.61 2.89
CA THR A 134 -6.00 -7.73 4.28
C THR A 134 -5.52 -6.52 5.10
N GLU A 135 -4.24 -6.18 4.98
CA GLU A 135 -3.66 -5.05 5.70
C GLU A 135 -4.19 -3.72 5.18
N LEU A 136 -4.35 -3.57 3.86
CA LEU A 136 -4.96 -2.38 3.26
C LEU A 136 -6.34 -2.09 3.86
N VAL A 137 -7.20 -3.10 3.95
CA VAL A 137 -8.54 -2.94 4.53
C VAL A 137 -8.47 -2.72 6.04
N ALA A 138 -7.59 -3.42 6.77
CA ALA A 138 -7.43 -3.24 8.21
C ALA A 138 -6.94 -1.83 8.58
N GLU A 139 -5.95 -1.31 7.85
CA GLU A 139 -5.41 0.04 8.01
C GLU A 139 -6.46 1.10 7.70
N ALA A 140 -7.24 0.90 6.61
CA ALA A 140 -8.35 1.76 6.24
C ALA A 140 -9.46 1.82 7.30
N LEU A 141 -9.78 0.70 7.95
CA LEU A 141 -10.83 0.61 8.96
C LEU A 141 -10.35 0.96 10.38
N GLY A 142 -9.03 0.98 10.61
CA GLY A 142 -8.39 1.29 11.88
C GLY A 142 -7.68 2.65 11.87
N PRO A 143 -6.33 2.68 11.84
CA PRO A 143 -5.56 3.92 11.96
C PRO A 143 -5.93 5.03 10.98
N TYR A 144 -6.33 4.68 9.74
CA TYR A 144 -6.67 5.65 8.69
C TYR A 144 -8.19 5.85 8.52
N ARG A 145 -9.01 5.36 9.46
CA ARG A 145 -10.48 5.47 9.40
C ARG A 145 -10.98 6.88 9.10
N SER A 146 -10.43 7.88 9.78
CA SER A 146 -10.83 9.29 9.61
C SER A 146 -10.49 9.82 8.21
N GLN A 147 -9.35 9.41 7.65
CA GLN A 147 -8.90 9.83 6.32
C GLN A 147 -9.81 9.27 5.23
N TYR A 148 -10.25 8.02 5.35
CA TYR A 148 -11.22 7.45 4.40
C TYR A 148 -12.59 8.13 4.47
N LEU A 149 -13.07 8.50 5.65
CA LEU A 149 -14.29 9.30 5.78
C LEU A 149 -14.16 10.64 5.03
N VAL A 150 -13.01 11.31 5.19
CA VAL A 150 -12.70 12.54 4.43
C VAL A 150 -12.65 12.26 2.92
N ALA A 151 -12.05 11.15 2.49
CA ALA A 151 -12.00 10.77 1.08
C ALA A 151 -13.42 10.63 0.50
N PHE A 152 -14.31 9.93 1.20
CA PHE A 152 -15.69 9.74 0.77
C PHE A 152 -16.48 11.05 0.73
N GLU A 153 -16.29 11.92 1.72
CA GLU A 153 -16.83 13.29 1.72
C GLU A 153 -16.38 14.08 0.49
N LEU A 154 -15.09 14.06 0.17
CA LEU A 154 -14.52 14.76 -0.98
C LEU A 154 -14.97 14.16 -2.33
N LEU A 155 -15.10 12.84 -2.42
CA LEU A 155 -15.67 12.15 -3.58
C LEU A 155 -17.11 12.61 -3.84
N LEU A 156 -17.95 12.62 -2.80
CA LEU A 156 -19.35 13.06 -2.90
C LEU A 156 -19.48 14.55 -3.19
N GLU A 157 -18.62 15.40 -2.62
CA GLU A 157 -18.58 16.83 -2.94
C GLU A 157 -18.07 17.07 -4.37
N GLY A 158 -17.16 16.22 -4.87
CA GLY A 158 -16.63 16.25 -6.23
C GLY A 158 -17.72 16.13 -7.30
N VAL A 159 -18.78 15.37 -7.04
CA VAL A 159 -19.95 15.25 -7.95
C VAL A 159 -20.57 16.62 -8.28
N ARG A 160 -20.43 17.61 -7.38
CA ARG A 160 -20.95 18.97 -7.55
C ARG A 160 -19.88 19.99 -7.99
N ARG A 161 -18.62 19.57 -8.09
CA ARG A 161 -17.45 20.46 -8.28
C ARG A 161 -16.46 19.83 -9.28
N PRO A 162 -16.54 20.15 -10.58
CA PRO A 162 -15.75 19.48 -11.61
C PRO A 162 -14.23 19.50 -11.40
N ARG A 163 -13.68 20.60 -10.86
CA ARG A 163 -12.23 20.68 -10.57
C ARG A 163 -11.81 19.75 -9.43
N LEU A 164 -12.64 19.62 -8.40
CA LEU A 164 -12.44 18.66 -7.32
C LEU A 164 -12.60 17.23 -7.82
N GLN A 165 -13.62 16.95 -8.64
CA GLN A 165 -13.83 15.65 -9.26
C GLN A 165 -12.59 15.21 -10.04
N ALA A 166 -12.11 16.04 -10.96
CA ALA A 166 -10.92 15.75 -11.75
C ALA A 166 -9.70 15.48 -10.86
N THR A 167 -9.54 16.27 -9.79
CA THR A 167 -8.47 16.06 -8.82
C THR A 167 -8.61 14.71 -8.13
N MET A 168 -9.77 14.38 -7.55
CA MET A 168 -10.02 13.09 -6.90
C MET A 168 -9.86 11.90 -7.86
N THR A 169 -10.23 12.05 -9.14
CA THR A 169 -10.02 11.01 -10.16
C THR A 169 -8.54 10.78 -10.45
N SER A 170 -7.75 11.83 -10.68
CA SER A 170 -6.30 11.69 -10.90
C SER A 170 -5.60 11.07 -9.69
N LEU A 171 -6.06 11.46 -8.51
CA LEU A 171 -5.59 10.98 -7.23
C LEU A 171 -5.86 9.47 -7.01
N TYR A 172 -7.05 8.99 -7.37
CA TYR A 172 -7.39 7.57 -7.37
C TYR A 172 -6.58 6.76 -8.39
N ALA A 173 -6.33 7.32 -9.57
CA ALA A 173 -5.49 6.67 -10.59
C ALA A 173 -4.04 6.50 -10.09
N ALA A 174 -3.47 7.55 -9.47
CA ALA A 174 -2.13 7.51 -8.91
C ALA A 174 -1.98 6.45 -7.78
N GLU A 175 -3.02 6.21 -6.99
CA GLU A 175 -3.07 5.12 -6.01
C GLU A 175 -2.92 3.74 -6.66
N VAL A 176 -3.65 3.50 -7.76
CA VAL A 176 -3.55 2.22 -8.49
C VAL A 176 -2.19 2.05 -9.15
N GLU A 177 -1.64 3.11 -9.73
CA GLU A 177 -0.28 3.10 -10.29
C GLU A 177 0.78 2.81 -9.21
N ALA A 178 0.64 3.39 -8.02
CA ALA A 178 1.53 3.11 -6.89
C ALA A 178 1.43 1.66 -6.42
N MET A 179 0.21 1.10 -6.35
CA MET A 179 0.01 -0.33 -6.07
C MET A 179 0.65 -1.22 -7.15
N ALA A 180 0.54 -0.85 -8.43
CA ALA A 180 1.20 -1.56 -9.51
C ALA A 180 2.73 -1.52 -9.39
N ALA A 181 3.28 -0.37 -9.03
CA ALA A 181 4.71 -0.21 -8.79
C ALA A 181 5.20 -1.10 -7.64
N LEU A 182 4.43 -1.22 -6.55
CA LEU A 182 4.75 -2.14 -5.45
C LEU A 182 4.81 -3.61 -5.89
N PHE A 183 3.85 -4.06 -6.72
CA PHE A 183 3.91 -5.41 -7.28
C PHE A 183 5.10 -5.57 -8.24
N ALA A 184 5.41 -4.54 -9.04
CA ALA A 184 6.54 -4.58 -9.97
C ALA A 184 7.89 -4.68 -9.22
N GLU A 185 8.05 -3.96 -8.11
CA GLU A 185 9.18 -4.09 -7.20
C GLU A 185 9.31 -5.51 -6.60
N ALA A 186 8.18 -6.22 -6.46
CA ALA A 186 8.13 -7.63 -6.06
C ALA A 186 8.50 -8.62 -7.18
N GLY A 187 8.78 -8.15 -8.39
CA GLY A 187 8.96 -8.97 -9.58
C GLY A 187 7.66 -9.46 -10.22
N ALA A 188 6.51 -8.86 -9.91
CA ALA A 188 5.20 -9.23 -10.44
C ALA A 188 4.55 -8.08 -11.21
N THR A 189 4.17 -8.32 -12.47
CA THR A 189 3.47 -7.29 -13.27
C THR A 189 1.97 -7.58 -13.28
N VAL A 190 1.20 -6.82 -12.50
CA VAL A 190 -0.27 -6.93 -12.50
C VAL A 190 -0.86 -5.90 -13.48
N PRO A 191 -1.79 -6.28 -14.38
CA PRO A 191 -2.50 -5.33 -15.23
C PRO A 191 -3.26 -4.27 -14.42
N LEU A 192 -3.17 -3.00 -14.83
CA LEU A 192 -3.83 -1.89 -14.12
C LEU A 192 -5.35 -2.10 -14.00
N ASP A 193 -6.02 -2.63 -15.03
CA ASP A 193 -7.46 -2.92 -14.97
C ASP A 193 -7.83 -3.93 -13.88
N THR A 194 -6.96 -4.90 -13.60
CA THR A 194 -7.15 -5.85 -12.51
C THR A 194 -7.00 -5.17 -11.16
N LEU A 195 -6.00 -4.30 -11.02
CA LEU A 195 -5.79 -3.50 -9.82
C LEU A 195 -6.91 -2.47 -9.60
N HIS A 196 -7.45 -1.85 -10.66
CA HIS A 196 -8.61 -0.96 -10.58
C HIS A 196 -9.83 -1.70 -10.03
N ARG A 197 -10.14 -2.91 -10.53
CA ARG A 197 -11.26 -3.71 -10.03
C ARG A 197 -11.05 -4.15 -8.59
N ALA A 198 -9.84 -4.54 -8.23
CA ALA A 198 -9.47 -4.87 -6.85
C ALA A 198 -9.65 -3.68 -5.91
N ASN A 199 -9.14 -2.51 -6.31
CA ASN A 199 -9.25 -1.27 -5.54
C ASN A 199 -10.72 -0.83 -5.39
N ALA A 200 -11.52 -0.91 -6.46
CA ALA A 200 -12.95 -0.58 -6.41
C ALA A 200 -13.72 -1.50 -5.44
N ALA A 201 -13.42 -2.80 -5.42
CA ALA A 201 -14.01 -3.73 -4.47
C ALA A 201 -13.60 -3.42 -3.02
N ALA A 202 -12.32 -3.12 -2.77
CA ALA A 202 -11.82 -2.73 -1.46
C ALA A 202 -12.47 -1.42 -0.97
N TYR A 203 -12.57 -0.39 -1.81
CA TYR A 203 -13.24 0.87 -1.47
C TYR A 203 -14.73 0.67 -1.15
N GLY A 204 -15.43 -0.18 -1.90
CA GLY A 204 -16.83 -0.53 -1.62
C GLY A 204 -17.00 -1.22 -0.27
N LEU A 205 -16.10 -2.15 0.05
CA LEU A 205 -16.06 -2.84 1.34
C LEU A 205 -15.77 -1.88 2.51
N ILE A 206 -14.73 -1.05 2.37
CA ILE A 206 -14.35 -0.05 3.36
C ILE A 206 -15.51 0.91 3.58
N HIS A 207 -16.07 1.47 2.51
CA HIS A 207 -17.23 2.36 2.59
C HIS A 207 -18.38 1.71 3.38
N GLY A 208 -18.80 0.50 2.99
CA GLY A 208 -19.91 -0.19 3.63
C GLY A 208 -19.69 -0.44 5.14
N ARG A 209 -18.47 -0.82 5.54
CA ARG A 209 -18.09 -0.98 6.95
C ARG A 209 -18.05 0.35 7.70
N LEU A 210 -17.58 1.43 7.07
CA LEU A 210 -17.56 2.76 7.69
C LEU A 210 -18.97 3.34 7.87
N THR A 211 -19.89 3.06 6.93
CA THR A 211 -21.28 3.57 6.96
C THR A 211 -22.26 2.66 7.70
N GLY A 212 -21.80 1.50 8.21
CA GLY A 212 -22.60 0.62 9.06
C GLY A 212 -23.61 -0.26 8.33
N VAL A 213 -23.26 -0.76 7.14
CA VAL A 213 -24.07 -1.78 6.43
C VAL A 213 -24.08 -3.07 7.27
N PRO A 214 -25.22 -3.49 7.85
CA PRO A 214 -25.26 -4.58 8.82
C PRO A 214 -24.94 -5.96 8.20
N GLU A 215 -25.19 -6.14 6.91
CA GLU A 215 -24.90 -7.37 6.18
C GLU A 215 -23.40 -7.60 5.94
N LEU A 216 -22.57 -6.55 6.06
CA LEU A 216 -21.12 -6.68 5.91
C LEU A 216 -20.50 -7.06 7.26
N THR A 217 -20.53 -8.34 7.60
CA THR A 217 -19.88 -8.87 8.80
C THR A 217 -18.35 -8.94 8.63
N ASP A 218 -17.61 -9.19 9.72
CA ASP A 218 -16.16 -9.41 9.63
C ASP A 218 -15.81 -10.63 8.77
N ALA A 219 -16.69 -11.64 8.72
CA ALA A 219 -16.53 -12.79 7.83
C ALA A 219 -16.71 -12.40 6.35
N ASP A 220 -17.62 -11.48 6.04
CA ASP A 220 -17.81 -10.99 4.67
C ASP A 220 -16.66 -10.09 4.22
N VAL A 221 -16.07 -9.31 5.15
CA VAL A 221 -14.82 -8.57 4.91
C VAL A 221 -13.70 -9.54 4.53
N HIS A 222 -13.49 -10.58 5.32
CA HIS A 222 -12.44 -11.57 5.06
C HIS A 222 -12.65 -12.27 3.71
N ARG A 223 -13.87 -12.76 3.44
CA ARG A 223 -14.21 -13.42 2.16
C ARG A 223 -13.98 -12.50 0.97
N THR A 224 -14.40 -11.23 1.06
CA THR A 224 -14.22 -10.26 -0.03
C THR A 224 -12.74 -10.02 -0.31
N VAL A 225 -11.92 -9.90 0.74
CA VAL A 225 -10.46 -9.75 0.61
C VAL A 225 -9.83 -10.99 -0.04
N GLU A 226 -10.24 -12.19 0.35
CA GLU A 226 -9.80 -13.44 -0.28
C GLU A 226 -10.15 -13.49 -1.77
N GLU A 227 -11.38 -13.11 -2.14
CA GLU A 227 -11.82 -13.06 -3.53
C GLU A 227 -11.03 -12.04 -4.37
N ILE A 228 -10.72 -10.86 -3.80
CA ILE A 228 -9.88 -9.85 -4.43
C ILE A 228 -8.48 -10.43 -4.68
N ALA A 229 -7.85 -10.99 -3.65
CA ALA A 229 -6.50 -11.53 -3.73
C ALA A 229 -6.39 -12.70 -4.71
N HIS A 230 -7.37 -13.61 -4.69
CA HIS A 230 -7.45 -14.74 -5.62
C HIS A 230 -7.52 -14.28 -7.08
N ARG A 231 -8.34 -13.26 -7.38
CA ARG A 231 -8.45 -12.71 -8.75
C ARG A 231 -7.15 -12.05 -9.21
N VAL A 232 -6.51 -11.27 -8.35
CA VAL A 232 -5.20 -10.65 -8.67
C VAL A 232 -4.14 -11.73 -8.92
N TRP A 233 -4.09 -12.77 -8.08
CA TRP A 233 -3.15 -13.87 -8.23
C TRP A 233 -3.39 -14.70 -9.51
N ALA A 234 -4.66 -15.00 -9.83
CA ALA A 234 -5.01 -15.74 -11.03
C ALA A 234 -4.55 -15.01 -12.30
N GLU A 235 -4.68 -13.68 -12.33
CA GLU A 235 -4.21 -12.85 -13.44
C GLU A 235 -2.68 -12.95 -13.61
N LEU A 236 -1.92 -12.88 -12.50
CA LEU A 236 -0.46 -13.04 -12.51
C LEU A 236 -0.02 -14.38 -13.13
N LYS A 237 -0.65 -15.49 -12.70
CA LYS A 237 -0.33 -16.84 -13.23
C LYS A 237 -0.68 -17.01 -14.71
N SER A 238 -1.76 -16.38 -15.17
CA SER A 238 -2.16 -16.45 -16.59
C SER A 238 -1.11 -15.82 -17.52
N LYS A 239 -0.45 -14.74 -17.06
CA LYS A 239 0.59 -14.03 -17.81
C LYS A 239 1.92 -14.78 -17.84
N GLU A 240 2.29 -15.46 -16.75
CA GLU A 240 3.47 -16.34 -16.73
C GLU A 240 3.34 -17.53 -17.70
N SER A 241 2.11 -17.95 -18.00
CA SER A 241 1.82 -19.13 -18.83
C SER A 241 1.75 -18.84 -20.33
N THR A 242 2.00 -17.60 -20.76
CA THR A 242 2.03 -17.21 -22.18
C THR A 242 3.49 -16.97 -22.60
N PRO A 243 4.23 -18.02 -23.02
CA PRO A 243 5.55 -17.81 -23.63
C PRO A 243 5.40 -17.24 -25.04
N GLU A 244 6.21 -16.23 -25.37
CA GLU A 244 6.48 -15.76 -26.74
C GLU A 244 7.06 -16.87 -27.62
#